data_AF-A0A653UQW6-F1
#
_entry.id   AF-A0A653UQW6-F1
#
_cell.length_a   1.000
_cell.length_b   1.000
_cell.length_c   1.000
_cell.angle_alpha   90.00
_cell.angle_beta   90.00
_cell.angle_gamma   90.00
#
_symmetry.space_group_name_H-M   'P 1'
#
loop_
_entity.id
_entity.type
_entity.pdbx_description
1 polymer ?
#
loop_
_entity_poly.entity_id
_entity_poly.type
_entity_poly.pdbx_seq_one_letter_code
_entity_poly.pdbx_strand_id
1 'polypeptide(L)'
;MGHDIKNLGEAVALLQRVWHEASAFFLSIELWLMVLVAASTVGGVWLAVMGDVWSLLAFAFAFGYIGARTVLHLKRILNWPFI
;
A
#
# COMPACT_ATOMS: atom_id res chain seq x y z
N MET A 1 29.43 11.48 20.99
CA MET A 1 28.51 11.64 22.14
C MET A 1 27.48 10.53 22.06
N GLY A 2 27.71 9.45 22.82
CA GLY A 2 26.92 8.22 22.74
C GLY A 2 25.56 8.40 23.40
N HIS A 3 24.49 8.17 22.63
CA HIS A 3 23.16 7.99 23.21
C HIS A 3 23.05 6.56 23.73
N ASP A 4 23.13 6.46 25.04
CA ASP A 4 22.97 5.27 25.85
C ASP A 4 21.50 4.82 25.75
N ILE A 5 21.18 3.93 24.80
CA ILE A 5 19.88 3.26 24.72
C ILE A 5 19.81 2.26 25.89
N LYS A 6 19.64 2.74 27.12
CA LYS A 6 19.57 1.88 28.31
C LYS A 6 18.16 1.60 28.81
N ASN A 7 17.14 2.25 28.26
CA ASN A 7 15.79 2.15 28.81
C ASN A 7 14.78 1.72 27.74
N LEU A 8 14.10 0.59 27.98
CA LEU A 8 13.01 0.09 27.15
C LEU A 8 11.93 1.15 26.93
N GLY A 9 11.73 2.07 27.88
CA GLY A 9 10.79 3.18 27.75
C GLY A 9 11.15 4.19 26.65
N GLU A 10 12.43 4.49 26.44
CA GLU A 10 12.87 5.37 25.34
C GLU A 10 12.76 4.65 23.99
N ALA A 11 13.11 3.37 23.95
CA ALA A 11 12.93 2.54 22.76
C ALA A 11 11.45 2.44 22.36
N VAL A 12 10.54 2.26 23.34
CA VAL A 12 9.09 2.25 23.11
C VAL A 12 8.59 3.61 22.68
N ALA A 13 9.01 4.71 23.31
CA ALA A 13 8.58 6.05 22.90
C ALA A 13 9.05 6.42 21.48
N LEU A 14 10.27 6.00 21.11
CA LEU A 14 10.83 6.19 19.78
C LEU A 14 10.07 5.32 18.76
N LEU A 15 9.79 4.06 19.09
CA LEU A 15 8.97 3.16 18.28
C LEU A 15 7.55 3.71 18.10
N GLN A 16 6.95 4.30 19.14
CA GLN A 16 5.59 4.84 19.08
C GLN A 16 5.51 6.09 18.22
N ARG A 17 6.53 6.97 18.26
CA ARG A 17 6.61 8.13 17.35
C ARG A 17 6.82 7.71 15.91
N VAL A 18 7.77 6.82 15.66
CA VAL A 18 8.01 6.27 14.32
C VAL A 18 6.77 5.56 13.80
N TRP A 19 6.08 4.80 14.66
CA TRP A 19 4.82 4.15 14.33
C TRP A 19 3.74 5.18 14.01
N HIS A 20 3.62 6.27 14.76
CA HIS A 20 2.63 7.31 14.49
C HIS A 20 2.92 8.05 13.17
N GLU A 21 4.18 8.38 12.89
CA GLU A 21 4.57 8.99 11.61
C GLU A 21 4.39 8.03 10.43
N ALA A 22 4.75 6.75 10.60
CA ALA A 22 4.53 5.72 9.59
C ALA A 22 3.05 5.33 9.46
N SER A 23 2.22 5.52 10.49
CA SER A 23 0.82 5.12 10.47
C SER A 23 0.03 5.87 9.39
N ALA A 24 0.37 7.14 9.12
CA ALA A 24 -0.21 7.92 8.04
C ALA A 24 0.10 7.30 6.66
N PHE A 25 1.29 6.70 6.51
CA PHE A 25 1.68 5.98 5.30
C PHE A 25 0.97 4.62 5.18
N PHE A 26 0.86 3.87 6.28
CA PHE A 26 0.13 2.60 6.30
C PHE A 26 -1.38 2.75 6.14
N LEU A 27 -1.95 3.88 6.58
CA LEU A 27 -3.35 4.26 6.34
C LEU A 27 -3.55 4.91 4.97
N SER A 28 -2.48 5.13 4.19
CA SER A 28 -2.60 5.69 2.86
C SER A 28 -3.43 4.78 1.98
N ILE A 29 -4.48 5.35 1.40
CA ILE A 29 -5.36 4.65 0.48
C ILE A 29 -4.60 4.13 -0.74
N GLU A 30 -3.50 4.79 -1.13
CA GLU A 30 -2.65 4.33 -2.23
C GLU A 30 -1.99 2.98 -1.94
N LEU A 31 -1.48 2.81 -0.72
CA LEU A 31 -0.83 1.58 -0.29
C LEU A 31 -1.82 0.42 -0.28
N TRP A 32 -3.01 0.62 0.29
CA TRP A 32 -4.05 -0.39 0.27
C TRP A 32 -4.57 -0.71 -1.13
N LEU A 33 -4.64 0.28 -2.02
CA LEU A 33 -4.97 0.04 -3.42
C LEU A 33 -3.88 -0.78 -4.15
N MET A 34 -2.60 -0.51 -3.89
CA MET A 34 -1.50 -1.34 -4.41
C MET A 34 -1.57 -2.77 -3.89
N VAL A 35 -1.85 -2.95 -2.60
CA VAL A 35 -2.04 -4.28 -1.98
C VAL A 35 -3.22 -5.01 -2.61
N LEU A 36 -4.36 -4.33 -2.81
CA LEU A 36 -5.53 -4.88 -3.48
C LEU A 36 -5.22 -5.31 -4.92
N VAL A 37 -4.43 -4.53 -5.65
CA VAL A 37 -4.03 -4.86 -7.03
C VAL A 37 -3.07 -6.04 -7.07
N ALA A 38 -2.12 -6.11 -6.15
CA ALA A 38 -1.25 -7.27 -6.01
C ALA A 38 -2.08 -8.53 -5.70
N ALA A 39 -3.02 -8.44 -4.77
CA ALA A 39 -3.93 -9.53 -4.43
C ALA A 39 -4.84 -9.92 -5.60
N SER A 40 -5.40 -8.95 -6.35
CA SER A 40 -6.24 -9.23 -7.52
C SER A 40 -5.43 -9.81 -8.68
N THR A 41 -4.16 -9.45 -8.83
CA THR A 41 -3.29 -10.02 -9.85
C THR A 41 -2.98 -11.48 -9.53
N VAL A 42 -2.52 -11.77 -8.30
CA VAL A 42 -2.21 -13.15 -7.87
C VAL A 42 -3.46 -14.02 -7.85
N GLY A 43 -4.56 -13.51 -7.26
CA GLY A 43 -5.85 -14.21 -7.24
C GLY A 43 -6.44 -14.37 -8.64
N GLY A 44 -6.31 -13.37 -9.51
CA GLY A 44 -6.76 -13.42 -10.90
C GLY A 44 -5.99 -14.47 -11.71
N VAL A 45 -4.67 -14.56 -11.55
CA VAL A 45 -3.85 -15.62 -12.16
C VAL A 45 -4.30 -17.00 -11.67
N TRP A 46 -4.54 -17.15 -10.36
CA TRP A 46 -5.00 -18.42 -9.80
C TRP A 46 -6.38 -18.83 -10.33
N LEU A 47 -7.33 -17.89 -10.38
CA LEU A 47 -8.66 -18.11 -10.96
C LEU A 47 -8.60 -18.42 -12.45
N ALA A 48 -7.68 -17.79 -13.19
CA ALA A 48 -7.47 -18.05 -14.60
C ALA A 48 -6.94 -19.47 -14.85
N VAL A 49 -6.05 -19.97 -13.97
CA VAL A 49 -5.60 -21.38 -14.01
C VAL A 49 -6.76 -22.35 -13.76
N MET A 50 -7.72 -21.97 -12.92
CA MET A 50 -8.95 -22.74 -12.69
C MET A 50 -9.98 -22.61 -13.81
N GLY A 51 -9.74 -21.77 -14.82
CA GLY A 51 -10.68 -21.51 -15.92
C GLY A 51 -11.90 -20.68 -15.51
N ASP A 52 -11.82 -19.96 -14.39
CA ASP A 52 -12.92 -19.17 -13.87
C ASP A 52 -12.98 -17.78 -14.53
N VAL A 53 -14.19 -17.40 -14.97
CA VAL A 53 -14.52 -16.10 -15.58
C VAL A 53 -14.27 -14.93 -14.61
N TRP A 54 -14.36 -15.16 -13.30
CA TRP A 54 -14.05 -14.13 -12.29
C TRP A 54 -12.61 -13.61 -12.38
N SER A 55 -11.69 -14.36 -12.99
CA SER A 55 -10.33 -13.89 -13.31
C SER A 55 -10.32 -12.63 -14.16
N LEU A 56 -11.24 -12.49 -15.13
CA LEU A 56 -11.33 -11.31 -16.00
C LEU A 56 -11.66 -10.06 -15.19
N LEU A 57 -12.53 -10.19 -14.18
CA LEU A 57 -12.92 -9.08 -13.32
C LEU A 57 -11.75 -8.68 -12.41
N ALA A 58 -11.01 -9.66 -11.89
CA ALA A 58 -9.80 -9.43 -11.10
C ALA A 58 -8.69 -8.72 -11.90
N PHE A 59 -8.49 -9.11 -13.17
CA PHE A 59 -7.55 -8.42 -14.06
C PHE A 59 -8.05 -7.05 -14.50
N ALA A 60 -9.33 -6.90 -14.82
CA ALA A 60 -9.92 -5.61 -15.17
C ALA A 60 -9.76 -4.59 -14.03
N PHE A 61 -9.90 -5.02 -12.77
CA PHE A 61 -9.60 -4.19 -11.61
C PHE A 61 -8.12 -3.77 -11.56
N ALA A 62 -7.19 -4.71 -11.77
CA ALA A 62 -5.75 -4.41 -11.78
C ALA A 62 -5.37 -3.40 -12.87
N PHE A 63 -5.89 -3.55 -14.09
CA PHE A 63 -5.67 -2.61 -15.19
C PHE A 63 -6.35 -1.26 -14.93
N GLY A 64 -7.59 -1.28 -14.40
CA GLY A 64 -8.34 -0.07 -14.05
C GLY A 64 -7.62 0.77 -13.00
N TYR A 65 -6.92 0.15 -12.05
CA TYR A 65 -6.11 0.85 -11.06
C TYR A 65 -4.98 1.68 -11.69
N ILE A 66 -4.33 1.20 -12.76
CA ILE A 66 -3.25 1.96 -13.43
C ILE A 66 -3.80 3.28 -13.97
N GLY A 67 -5.00 3.24 -14.59
CA GLY A 67 -5.70 4.43 -15.06
C GLY A 67 -6.12 5.34 -13.92
N ALA A 68 -6.77 4.79 -12.88
CA ALA A 68 -7.20 5.54 -11.71
C ALA A 68 -6.03 6.23 -10.99
N ARG A 69 -4.91 5.53 -10.83
CA ARG A 69 -3.67 6.05 -10.24
C ARG A 69 -3.12 7.23 -11.04
N THR A 70 -3.09 7.12 -12.37
CA THR A 70 -2.66 8.21 -13.26
C THR A 70 -3.54 9.45 -13.08
N VAL A 71 -4.86 9.27 -13.03
CA VAL A 71 -5.83 10.36 -12.83
C VAL A 71 -5.69 10.98 -11.43
N LEU A 72 -5.50 10.15 -10.40
CA LEU A 72 -5.33 10.60 -9.00
C LEU A 72 -4.08 11.46 -8.82
N HIS A 73 -2.96 11.07 -9.47
CA HIS A 73 -1.75 11.89 -9.49
C HIS A 73 -1.90 13.16 -10.32
N LEU A 74 -2.53 13.08 -11.51
CA LEU A 74 -2.79 14.26 -12.35
C LEU A 74 -3.67 15.30 -11.65
N LYS A 75 -4.67 14.85 -10.88
CA LYS A 75 -5.54 15.73 -10.09
C LYS A 75 -4.90 16.23 -8.80
N ARG A 76 -3.66 15.81 -8.48
CA ARG A 76 -2.92 16.21 -7.28
C ARG A 76 -3.66 15.92 -5.95
N ILE A 77 -4.68 15.06 -5.99
CA ILE A 77 -5.46 14.64 -4.83
C ILE A 77 -4.61 13.73 -3.94
N LEU A 78 -3.69 12.99 -4.56
CA LEU A 78 -2.73 12.15 -3.89
C LEU A 78 -1.43 12.95 -3.70
N ASN A 79 -1.19 13.40 -2.47
CA ASN A 79 0.04 14.07 -2.09
C ASN A 79 1.16 13.02 -1.95
N TRP A 80 1.67 12.64 -3.10
CA TRP A 80 3.03 12.24 -3.43
C TRP A 80 4.05 12.13 -2.26
N PRO A 81 4.43 10.89 -1.83
CA PRO A 81 5.59 10.70 -0.94
C PRO A 81 6.82 9.98 -1.58
N PHE A 82 6.95 9.83 -2.92
CA PHE A 82 7.90 8.86 -3.53
C PHE A 82 8.99 9.38 -4.53
N ILE A 83 9.49 10.62 -4.41
CA ILE A 83 10.67 11.30 -5.06
C ILE A 83 11.13 12.26 -3.98
#